data_AF-A0A7X0TMG1-F1
#
_entry.id   AF-A0A7X0TMG1-F1
#
_cell.length_a   1.000
_cell.length_b   1.000
_cell.length_c   1.000
_cell.angle_alpha   90.00
_cell.angle_beta   90.00
_cell.angle_gamma   90.00
#
_symmetry.space_group_name_H-M   'P 1'
#
loop_
_entity.id
_entity.type
_entity.pdbx_description
1 polymer ?
#
loop_
_entity_poly.entity_id
_entity_poly.type
_entity_poly.pdbx_seq_one_letter_code
_entity_poly.pdbx_strand_id
1 'polypeptide(L)'
;MVNRKKLLKKGFIVLMVALLTLVVIPQKGEAAYSTITSSKNVNYSMDIVKTDIKYNVFKNAPYNLPNSTLVSDSVNFIGSKYQAVKEVVTDNSRTWVNFKDLKGTEIGWVDKNAVKQGANFRTVTASKVVNYPMEVVPTEITYNVYSNGPHNTPNSALVNNSSAYFKQAFRAVKEVETDSERTWVNFVDSTGKDMGWIDLNAVQSNEKMTKPVVTSHKLTSNTGYLNLKWESRANAISYKVGFFNGYNYQYIDVGNVNSWSTQGKKIWATSADLVKGDYLLKFNGVGSELPMDPMRTYAAAHKKNPSTNYSDRLFYYTRVIAVYANGESTTSDATTVTMPLSTISGSEVEANGIDDATGSLDLYWEPQSDVSGYKIWLFDGKNYIPFDVKNEVEWHSQFRNIWPSNEQIQSGKSDILLDDSGTELSKTPSDLYNAKGSSYTTDEYYTRVTAYDQNGDTVAYYNNLKIDIPDAPVDSLEAEKEIEELNERIGEYINRSEEDGTTFDVSKAESDDISAEDIEIGMLINDFNAENNVPMDESNTVKSLSRGIKVWGNWCGPKHGGGKPVDKLDAACKEHDLCYGKRTYFACSCDIQLVKNIKRNSSKMKPKEKKAAFAVVLWFQNSLCNPFK
;
A
#
# COMPACT_ATOMS: atom_id res chain seq x y z
N MET A 1 -67.05 -12.15 24.20
CA MET A 1 -68.34 -11.76 23.57
C MET A 1 -68.21 -12.09 22.08
N VAL A 2 -68.59 -13.31 21.65
CA VAL A 2 -69.91 -13.67 21.09
C VAL A 2 -70.18 -12.85 19.80
N ASN A 3 -69.92 -13.43 18.61
CA ASN A 3 -70.92 -14.06 17.69
C ASN A 3 -71.91 -13.03 17.10
N ARG A 4 -72.34 -13.02 15.83
CA ARG A 4 -72.58 -14.10 14.85
C ARG A 4 -73.13 -13.49 13.53
N LYS A 5 -72.89 -14.23 12.42
CA LYS A 5 -73.75 -14.52 11.24
C LYS A 5 -74.31 -13.37 10.36
N LYS A 6 -74.10 -13.36 9.03
CA LYS A 6 -74.52 -14.25 7.92
C LYS A 6 -75.96 -14.02 7.39
N LEU A 7 -76.03 -13.90 6.06
CA LEU A 7 -77.06 -14.30 5.08
C LEU A 7 -78.10 -13.29 4.51
N LEU A 8 -77.92 -13.01 3.20
CA LEU A 8 -78.84 -13.26 2.06
C LEU A 8 -80.27 -12.70 2.08
N LYS A 9 -80.63 -11.90 1.05
CA LYS A 9 -81.72 -12.22 0.10
C LYS A 9 -81.80 -11.29 -1.12
N LYS A 10 -82.22 -11.91 -2.23
CA LYS A 10 -82.52 -11.41 -3.59
C LYS A 10 -83.69 -10.42 -3.62
N GLY A 11 -83.76 -9.60 -4.68
CA GLY A 11 -85.01 -8.92 -5.05
C GLY A 11 -84.86 -7.94 -6.22
N PHE A 12 -85.20 -8.42 -7.42
CA PHE A 12 -85.58 -7.65 -8.61
C PHE A 12 -86.69 -6.63 -8.26
N ILE A 13 -86.67 -5.41 -8.82
CA ILE A 13 -87.86 -4.71 -9.34
C ILE A 13 -87.40 -3.56 -10.27
N VAL A 14 -87.99 -3.60 -11.46
CA VAL A 14 -87.98 -2.61 -12.54
C VAL A 14 -88.73 -1.36 -12.09
N LEU A 15 -88.19 -0.16 -12.34
CA LEU A 15 -89.02 1.04 -12.44
C LEU A 15 -88.68 1.82 -13.71
N MET A 16 -89.65 1.76 -14.61
CA MET A 16 -89.80 2.53 -15.84
C MET A 16 -90.11 3.99 -15.46
N VAL A 17 -89.30 4.95 -15.91
CA VAL A 17 -89.72 6.35 -15.97
C VAL A 17 -89.49 6.84 -17.40
N ALA A 18 -90.60 6.96 -18.12
CA ALA A 18 -90.66 7.55 -19.44
C ALA A 18 -90.69 9.08 -19.35
N LEU A 19 -89.82 9.70 -20.16
CA LEU A 19 -89.82 11.04 -20.73
C LEU A 19 -90.89 12.05 -20.27
N LEU A 20 -90.42 13.25 -19.86
CA LEU A 20 -90.96 14.49 -20.40
C LEU A 20 -89.82 15.33 -20.98
N THR A 21 -89.90 15.51 -22.29
CA THR A 21 -89.00 16.26 -23.16
C THR A 21 -89.13 17.77 -22.90
N LEU A 22 -88.03 18.41 -22.50
CA LEU A 22 -87.80 19.79 -22.91
C LEU A 22 -87.14 19.74 -24.29
N VAL A 23 -87.96 20.05 -25.29
CA VAL A 23 -87.54 20.32 -26.67
C VAL A 23 -86.66 21.56 -26.62
N VAL A 24 -85.35 21.38 -26.77
CA VAL A 24 -84.43 22.45 -27.13
C VAL A 24 -84.39 22.50 -28.66
N ILE A 25 -84.92 23.60 -29.21
CA ILE A 25 -84.84 23.96 -30.62
C ILE A 25 -83.34 24.16 -30.98
N PRO A 26 -82.87 23.69 -32.14
CA PRO A 26 -81.44 23.56 -32.41
C PRO A 26 -80.77 24.94 -32.54
N GLN A 27 -79.83 25.23 -31.64
CA GLN A 27 -78.80 26.21 -31.95
C GLN A 27 -77.80 25.53 -32.90
N LYS A 28 -77.57 26.16 -34.06
CA LYS A 28 -76.45 26.00 -34.99
C LYS A 28 -75.55 24.79 -34.70
N GLY A 29 -75.66 23.74 -35.54
CA GLY A 29 -74.94 22.48 -35.37
C GLY A 29 -73.44 22.66 -35.09
N GLU A 30 -73.04 22.36 -33.86
CA GLU A 30 -71.66 22.00 -33.56
C GLU A 30 -71.40 20.64 -34.20
N ALA A 31 -70.37 20.53 -35.03
CA ALA A 31 -69.97 19.25 -35.61
C ALA A 31 -69.66 18.27 -34.46
N ALA A 32 -70.37 17.14 -34.41
CA ALA A 32 -70.12 16.13 -33.40
C ALA A 32 -68.72 15.52 -33.61
N TYR A 33 -67.82 15.76 -32.65
CA TYR A 33 -66.50 15.12 -32.65
C TYR A 33 -66.61 13.61 -32.42
N SER A 34 -65.73 12.85 -33.05
CA SER A 34 -65.53 11.43 -32.77
C SER A 34 -64.90 11.23 -31.39
N THR A 35 -65.20 10.09 -30.78
CA THR A 35 -64.66 9.64 -29.48
C THR A 35 -63.70 8.47 -29.65
N ILE A 36 -62.70 8.36 -28.77
CA ILE A 36 -61.76 7.22 -28.73
C ILE A 36 -62.37 6.09 -27.92
N THR A 37 -62.50 4.91 -28.52
CA THR A 37 -63.05 3.69 -27.89
C THR A 37 -61.96 2.74 -27.41
N SER A 38 -60.74 2.82 -27.96
CA SER A 38 -59.59 2.02 -27.53
C SER A 38 -58.27 2.73 -27.84
N SER A 39 -57.22 2.46 -27.04
CA SER A 39 -55.87 2.96 -27.28
C SER A 39 -54.82 1.95 -26.83
N LYS A 40 -53.73 1.84 -27.60
CA LYS A 40 -52.53 1.07 -27.22
C LYS A 40 -51.27 1.77 -27.72
N ASN A 41 -50.19 1.69 -26.94
CA ASN A 41 -48.86 2.08 -27.40
C ASN A 41 -48.29 0.96 -28.28
N VAL A 42 -47.61 1.34 -29.35
CA VAL A 42 -46.99 0.40 -30.29
C VAL A 42 -45.56 0.85 -30.60
N ASN A 43 -44.73 -0.03 -31.13
CA ASN A 43 -43.36 0.31 -31.50
C ASN A 43 -42.93 -0.54 -32.70
N TYR A 44 -43.47 -0.24 -33.88
CA TYR A 44 -43.17 -0.98 -35.10
C TYR A 44 -42.78 -0.06 -36.25
N SER A 45 -41.96 -0.58 -37.15
CA SER A 45 -41.66 0.04 -38.44
C SER A 45 -42.90 0.04 -39.32
N MET A 46 -43.12 1.09 -40.09
CA MET A 46 -44.25 1.16 -41.01
C MET A 46 -43.91 1.93 -42.29
N ASP A 47 -44.56 1.54 -43.38
CA ASP A 47 -44.53 2.26 -44.64
C ASP A 47 -45.94 2.80 -44.94
N ILE A 48 -46.03 4.01 -45.49
CA ILE A 48 -47.29 4.47 -46.10
C ILE A 48 -47.38 3.90 -47.50
N VAL A 49 -48.50 3.26 -47.81
CA VAL A 49 -48.72 2.62 -49.10
C VAL A 49 -49.78 3.34 -49.92
N LYS A 50 -49.62 3.29 -51.24
CA LYS A 50 -50.65 3.75 -52.16
C LYS A 50 -51.86 2.81 -52.06
N THR A 51 -53.05 3.38 -51.88
CA THR A 51 -54.31 2.65 -51.92
C THR A 51 -55.25 3.25 -52.96
N ASP A 52 -56.37 2.58 -53.24
CA ASP A 52 -57.37 3.05 -54.20
C ASP A 52 -58.05 4.35 -53.77
N ILE A 53 -58.03 4.65 -52.46
CA ILE A 53 -58.52 5.91 -51.90
C ILE A 53 -57.39 6.71 -51.25
N LYS A 54 -57.49 8.03 -51.30
CA LYS A 54 -56.52 8.91 -50.65
C LYS A 54 -56.90 9.09 -49.18
N TYR A 55 -55.96 8.81 -48.28
CA TYR A 55 -56.09 9.13 -46.86
C TYR A 55 -55.35 10.42 -46.53
N ASN A 56 -55.71 11.03 -45.41
CA ASN A 56 -55.12 12.27 -44.90
C ASN A 56 -54.29 12.00 -43.64
N VAL A 57 -53.24 12.80 -43.44
CA VAL A 57 -52.43 12.81 -42.23
C VAL A 57 -52.81 14.02 -41.38
N PHE A 58 -53.01 13.81 -40.07
CA PHE A 58 -53.44 14.85 -39.14
C PHE A 58 -52.44 15.03 -37.99
N LYS A 59 -52.22 16.25 -37.52
CA LYS A 59 -51.39 16.54 -36.35
C LYS A 59 -52.27 16.69 -35.11
N ASN A 60 -51.67 16.51 -33.93
CA ASN A 60 -52.26 16.62 -32.59
C ASN A 60 -53.27 15.53 -32.24
N ALA A 61 -54.20 15.20 -33.13
CA ALA A 61 -55.21 14.17 -32.93
C ALA A 61 -55.64 13.53 -34.27
N PRO A 62 -56.26 12.34 -34.25
CA PRO A 62 -56.91 11.77 -35.42
C PRO A 62 -58.05 12.63 -35.97
N TYR A 63 -58.48 12.35 -37.20
CA TYR A 63 -59.57 13.09 -37.86
C TYR A 63 -60.83 13.19 -36.99
N ASN A 64 -61.47 14.36 -37.03
CA ASN A 64 -62.70 14.67 -36.32
C ASN A 64 -62.61 14.53 -34.78
N LEU A 65 -61.42 14.68 -34.20
CA LEU A 65 -61.24 14.89 -32.76
C LEU A 65 -60.83 16.34 -32.45
N PRO A 66 -61.04 16.82 -31.20
CA PRO A 66 -60.63 18.16 -30.80
C PRO A 66 -59.15 18.42 -31.11
N ASN A 67 -58.86 19.60 -31.65
CA ASN A 67 -57.51 20.08 -32.01
C ASN A 67 -56.80 19.34 -33.16
N SER A 68 -57.47 18.41 -33.85
CA SER A 68 -56.95 17.74 -35.05
C SER A 68 -56.76 18.74 -36.19
N THR A 69 -55.55 18.81 -36.75
CA THR A 69 -55.22 19.70 -37.89
C THR A 69 -54.71 18.89 -39.06
N LEU A 70 -55.24 19.11 -40.27
CA LEU A 70 -54.76 18.44 -41.48
C LEU A 70 -53.30 18.85 -41.77
N VAL A 71 -52.43 17.86 -41.99
CA VAL A 71 -51.02 18.06 -42.35
C VAL A 71 -50.86 18.01 -43.87
N SER A 72 -51.21 16.87 -44.47
CA SER A 72 -51.10 16.65 -45.92
C SER A 72 -51.82 15.36 -46.31
N ASP A 73 -51.87 15.09 -47.61
CA ASP A 73 -52.31 13.79 -48.13
C ASP A 73 -51.27 12.71 -47.79
N SER A 74 -51.75 11.52 -47.42
CA SER A 74 -50.90 10.34 -47.13
C SER A 74 -49.93 9.99 -48.24
N VAL A 75 -50.28 10.26 -49.51
CA VAL A 75 -49.42 9.97 -50.67
C VAL A 75 -48.08 10.71 -50.66
N ASN A 76 -48.01 11.86 -49.97
CA ASN A 76 -46.78 12.65 -49.87
C ASN A 76 -45.76 12.05 -48.89
N PHE A 77 -46.16 11.02 -48.15
CA PHE A 77 -45.31 10.29 -47.19
C PHE A 77 -44.89 8.91 -47.73
N ILE A 78 -45.25 8.57 -48.96
CA ILE A 78 -44.84 7.29 -49.59
C ILE A 78 -43.34 7.31 -49.89
N GLY A 79 -42.68 6.16 -49.71
CA GLY A 79 -41.26 5.97 -50.04
C GLY A 79 -40.29 6.21 -48.88
N SER A 80 -40.79 6.71 -47.74
CA SER A 80 -40.04 6.81 -46.49
C SER A 80 -40.49 5.76 -45.48
N LYS A 81 -39.58 5.37 -44.59
CA LYS A 81 -39.88 4.50 -43.44
C LYS A 81 -40.21 5.34 -42.22
N TYR A 82 -41.17 4.86 -41.43
CA TYR A 82 -41.61 5.53 -40.21
C TYR A 82 -41.69 4.55 -39.04
N GLN A 83 -41.84 5.12 -37.84
CA GLN A 83 -42.14 4.39 -36.62
C GLN A 83 -43.56 4.71 -36.17
N ALA A 84 -44.39 3.69 -36.03
CA ALA A 84 -45.65 3.81 -35.30
C ALA A 84 -45.39 3.81 -33.80
N VAL A 85 -46.03 4.73 -33.09
CA VAL A 85 -45.87 4.88 -31.62
C VAL A 85 -47.17 4.69 -30.85
N LYS A 86 -48.32 4.90 -31.48
CA LYS A 86 -49.63 4.72 -30.83
C LYS A 86 -50.70 4.33 -31.83
N GLU A 87 -51.61 3.46 -31.43
CA GLU A 87 -52.85 3.18 -32.14
C GLU A 87 -54.05 3.58 -31.29
N VAL A 88 -55.06 4.16 -31.92
CA VAL A 88 -56.37 4.44 -31.31
C VAL A 88 -57.49 3.98 -32.23
N VAL A 89 -58.59 3.54 -31.63
CA VAL A 89 -59.83 3.22 -32.35
C VAL A 89 -60.86 4.28 -32.03
N THR A 90 -61.54 4.82 -33.05
CA THR A 90 -62.63 5.78 -32.89
C THR A 90 -64.00 5.11 -32.91
N ASP A 91 -65.04 5.79 -32.43
CA ASP A 91 -66.43 5.32 -32.40
C ASP A 91 -66.99 4.82 -33.75
N ASN A 92 -66.50 5.35 -34.85
CA ASN A 92 -66.77 4.85 -36.21
C ASN A 92 -65.98 3.58 -36.60
N SER A 93 -65.37 2.90 -35.63
CA SER A 93 -64.56 1.69 -35.81
C SER A 93 -63.30 1.85 -36.69
N ARG A 94 -62.85 3.09 -36.95
CA ARG A 94 -61.57 3.34 -37.64
C ARG A 94 -60.39 3.25 -36.68
N THR A 95 -59.30 2.65 -37.14
CA THR A 95 -58.03 2.63 -36.40
C THR A 95 -57.10 3.70 -36.96
N TRP A 96 -56.57 4.53 -36.09
CA TRP A 96 -55.60 5.57 -36.41
C TRP A 96 -54.25 5.27 -35.80
N VAL A 97 -53.19 5.48 -36.58
CA VAL A 97 -51.80 5.26 -36.17
C VAL A 97 -51.10 6.59 -36.03
N ASN A 98 -50.60 6.92 -34.83
CA ASN A 98 -49.64 8.00 -34.64
C ASN A 98 -48.26 7.50 -35.03
N PHE A 99 -47.58 8.26 -35.87
CA PHE A 99 -46.27 7.89 -36.39
C PHE A 99 -45.32 9.08 -36.44
N LYS A 100 -44.03 8.74 -36.40
CA LYS A 100 -42.90 9.66 -36.45
C LYS A 100 -41.88 9.19 -37.47
N ASP A 101 -41.04 10.10 -37.94
CA ASP A 101 -39.87 9.71 -38.70
C ASP A 101 -38.92 8.85 -37.82
N LEU A 102 -37.96 8.17 -38.46
CA LEU A 102 -37.04 7.31 -37.70
C LEU A 102 -36.15 8.11 -36.72
N LYS A 103 -35.92 9.41 -36.97
CA LYS A 103 -35.15 10.30 -36.08
C LYS A 103 -35.94 10.74 -34.85
N GLY A 104 -37.25 10.48 -34.80
CA GLY A 104 -38.13 10.75 -33.68
C GLY A 104 -39.06 11.95 -33.86
N THR A 105 -39.03 12.63 -35.02
CA THR A 105 -39.91 13.77 -35.31
C THR A 105 -41.34 13.28 -35.55
N GLU A 106 -42.28 13.70 -34.72
CA GLU A 106 -43.69 13.35 -34.91
C GLU A 106 -44.21 13.90 -36.24
N ILE A 107 -44.80 13.02 -37.05
CA ILE A 107 -45.42 13.37 -38.33
C ILE A 107 -46.92 13.59 -38.13
N GLY A 108 -47.60 12.66 -37.45
CA GLY A 108 -49.01 12.78 -37.13
C GLY A 108 -49.74 11.45 -37.09
N TRP A 109 -51.04 11.50 -37.32
CA TRP A 109 -52.01 10.42 -37.31
C TRP A 109 -52.47 10.12 -38.72
N VAL A 110 -52.46 8.84 -39.10
CA VAL A 110 -53.00 8.36 -40.38
C VAL A 110 -53.93 7.17 -40.15
N ASP A 111 -54.92 7.01 -41.02
CA ASP A 111 -55.79 5.83 -41.01
C ASP A 111 -54.94 4.55 -41.25
N LYS A 112 -55.14 3.53 -40.42
CA LYS A 112 -54.38 2.27 -40.44
C LYS A 112 -54.45 1.58 -41.80
N ASN A 113 -55.50 1.78 -42.58
CA ASN A 113 -55.63 1.21 -43.92
C ASN A 113 -54.59 1.75 -44.92
N ALA A 114 -53.99 2.92 -44.66
CA ALA A 114 -52.88 3.46 -45.46
C ALA A 114 -51.51 2.90 -45.03
N VAL A 115 -51.47 2.05 -43.99
CA VAL A 115 -50.25 1.64 -43.30
C VAL A 115 -49.93 0.19 -43.59
N LYS A 116 -48.76 -0.05 -44.20
CA LYS A 116 -48.13 -1.37 -44.19
C LYS A 116 -47.27 -1.50 -42.96
N GLN A 117 -47.75 -2.27 -41.99
CA GLN A 117 -47.01 -2.58 -40.77
C GLN A 117 -45.83 -3.52 -41.07
N GLY A 118 -44.65 -3.13 -40.61
CA GLY A 118 -43.43 -3.93 -40.60
C GLY A 118 -43.13 -4.51 -39.22
N ALA A 119 -41.85 -4.87 -39.01
CA ALA A 119 -41.38 -5.49 -37.77
C ALA A 119 -41.43 -4.52 -36.57
N ASN A 120 -41.59 -5.09 -35.37
CA ASN A 120 -41.43 -4.35 -34.11
C ASN A 120 -39.97 -3.93 -33.92
N PHE A 121 -39.76 -2.72 -33.42
CA PHE A 121 -38.45 -2.26 -32.98
C PHE A 121 -38.14 -2.75 -31.56
N ARG A 122 -36.86 -2.94 -31.27
CA ARG A 122 -36.33 -3.13 -29.93
C ARG A 122 -36.52 -1.87 -29.10
N THR A 123 -36.81 -2.06 -27.82
CA THR A 123 -36.94 -0.97 -26.85
C THR A 123 -35.70 -0.94 -25.96
N VAL A 124 -35.16 0.26 -25.72
CA VAL A 124 -34.08 0.48 -24.75
C VAL A 124 -34.71 0.49 -23.35
N THR A 125 -34.26 -0.41 -22.49
CA THR A 125 -34.78 -0.62 -21.12
C THR A 125 -33.91 0.07 -20.08
N ALA A 126 -32.61 0.19 -20.31
CA ALA A 126 -31.67 0.92 -19.47
C ALA A 126 -30.61 1.63 -20.32
N SER A 127 -30.04 2.72 -19.78
CA SER A 127 -28.99 3.49 -20.45
C SER A 127 -28.01 4.05 -19.42
N LYS A 128 -26.71 3.95 -19.72
CA LYS A 128 -25.63 4.44 -18.87
C LYS A 128 -24.59 5.18 -19.74
N VAL A 129 -24.18 6.37 -19.31
CA VAL A 129 -23.01 7.04 -19.90
C VAL A 129 -21.75 6.41 -19.31
N VAL A 130 -20.80 6.05 -20.16
CA VAL A 130 -19.54 5.39 -19.76
C VAL A 130 -18.35 6.10 -20.40
N ASN A 131 -17.16 5.84 -19.88
CA ASN A 131 -15.92 6.37 -20.45
C ASN A 131 -14.75 5.46 -20.11
N TYR A 132 -14.54 4.42 -20.91
CA TYR A 132 -13.44 3.48 -20.70
C TYR A 132 -12.82 3.03 -22.03
N PRO A 133 -11.52 2.68 -22.04
CA PRO A 133 -10.88 2.09 -23.20
C PRO A 133 -11.41 0.67 -23.44
N MET A 134 -11.60 0.32 -24.70
CA MET A 134 -12.04 -1.02 -25.12
C MET A 134 -11.32 -1.45 -26.40
N GLU A 135 -11.29 -2.74 -26.63
CA GLU A 135 -10.81 -3.35 -27.87
C GLU A 135 -11.91 -4.25 -28.45
N VAL A 136 -12.14 -4.18 -29.77
CA VAL A 136 -12.98 -5.18 -30.44
C VAL A 136 -12.11 -6.39 -30.72
N VAL A 137 -12.51 -7.55 -30.19
CA VAL A 137 -11.68 -8.76 -30.20
C VAL A 137 -12.31 -9.85 -31.08
N PRO A 138 -11.49 -10.71 -31.72
CA PRO A 138 -12.00 -11.87 -32.44
C PRO A 138 -12.77 -12.81 -31.50
N THR A 139 -13.95 -13.26 -31.91
CA THR A 139 -14.75 -14.26 -31.17
C THR A 139 -15.17 -15.40 -32.10
N GLU A 140 -15.77 -16.46 -31.55
CA GLU A 140 -16.30 -17.58 -32.35
C GLU A 140 -17.35 -17.15 -33.38
N ILE A 141 -18.06 -16.04 -33.12
CA ILE A 141 -19.03 -15.43 -34.04
C ILE A 141 -18.63 -14.01 -34.41
N THR A 142 -19.12 -13.54 -35.55
CA THR A 142 -18.98 -12.12 -35.94
C THR A 142 -20.19 -11.33 -35.43
N TYR A 143 -19.92 -10.14 -34.89
CA TYR A 143 -20.96 -9.24 -34.42
C TYR A 143 -21.16 -8.08 -35.38
N ASN A 144 -22.39 -7.63 -35.57
CA ASN A 144 -22.68 -6.50 -36.44
C ASN A 144 -22.50 -5.17 -35.69
N VAL A 145 -22.09 -4.14 -36.44
CA VAL A 145 -21.93 -2.77 -35.95
C VAL A 145 -22.95 -1.87 -36.63
N TYR A 146 -23.70 -1.12 -35.82
CA TYR A 146 -24.83 -0.29 -36.27
C TYR A 146 -24.59 1.19 -35.99
N SER A 147 -25.00 2.07 -36.88
CA SER A 147 -25.05 3.52 -36.65
C SER A 147 -26.36 3.94 -36.01
N ASN A 148 -26.38 5.11 -35.38
CA ASN A 148 -27.55 5.78 -34.78
C ASN A 148 -28.24 5.05 -33.62
N GLY A 149 -28.01 3.76 -33.43
CA GLY A 149 -28.53 3.00 -32.30
C GLY A 149 -28.26 1.49 -32.40
N PRO A 150 -28.54 0.74 -31.32
CA PRO A 150 -28.48 -0.72 -31.28
C PRO A 150 -29.27 -1.41 -32.40
N HIS A 151 -28.99 -2.69 -32.64
CA HIS A 151 -29.71 -3.46 -33.64
C HIS A 151 -31.24 -3.37 -33.47
N ASN A 152 -31.91 -3.08 -34.59
CA ASN A 152 -33.37 -3.01 -34.68
C ASN A 152 -34.01 -1.98 -33.73
N THR A 153 -33.30 -0.92 -33.36
CA THR A 153 -33.92 0.30 -32.81
C THR A 153 -34.30 1.27 -33.94
N PRO A 154 -35.18 2.26 -33.70
CA PRO A 154 -35.49 3.28 -34.70
C PRO A 154 -34.22 3.97 -35.22
N ASN A 155 -34.16 4.21 -36.54
CA ASN A 155 -33.02 4.81 -37.26
C ASN A 155 -31.70 4.01 -37.25
N SER A 156 -31.66 2.83 -36.61
CA SER A 156 -30.47 1.98 -36.63
C SER A 156 -30.20 1.46 -38.03
N ALA A 157 -28.95 1.55 -38.47
CA ALA A 157 -28.52 1.05 -39.76
C ALA A 157 -27.20 0.28 -39.64
N LEU A 158 -27.13 -0.90 -40.26
CA LEU A 158 -25.91 -1.70 -40.31
C LEU A 158 -24.81 -0.93 -41.06
N VAL A 159 -23.63 -0.81 -40.45
CA VAL A 159 -22.48 -0.12 -41.04
C VAL A 159 -21.40 -1.11 -41.45
N ASN A 160 -21.08 -2.05 -40.57
CA ASN A 160 -20.04 -3.04 -40.78
C ASN A 160 -20.23 -4.21 -39.80
N ASN A 161 -19.23 -5.08 -39.69
CA ASN A 161 -19.16 -6.11 -38.65
C ASN A 161 -17.85 -5.99 -37.85
N SER A 162 -17.77 -6.72 -36.75
CA SER A 162 -16.69 -6.67 -35.76
C SER A 162 -15.31 -6.91 -36.36
N SER A 163 -15.20 -7.68 -37.46
CA SER A 163 -13.90 -7.98 -38.07
C SER A 163 -13.19 -6.76 -38.66
N ALA A 164 -13.94 -5.74 -39.08
CA ALA A 164 -13.37 -4.49 -39.56
C ALA A 164 -12.68 -3.66 -38.44
N TYR A 165 -12.93 -4.02 -37.18
CA TYR A 165 -12.49 -3.27 -36.01
C TYR A 165 -11.52 -4.07 -35.12
N PHE A 166 -11.18 -5.30 -35.51
CA PHE A 166 -10.31 -6.15 -34.69
C PHE A 166 -8.95 -5.50 -34.43
N LYS A 167 -8.45 -5.69 -33.20
CA LYS A 167 -7.12 -5.23 -32.75
C LYS A 167 -6.93 -3.72 -32.79
N GLN A 168 -8.03 -2.97 -32.75
CA GLN A 168 -8.03 -1.52 -32.67
C GLN A 168 -8.56 -1.07 -31.30
N ALA A 169 -7.90 -0.07 -30.73
CA ALA A 169 -8.31 0.54 -29.48
C ALA A 169 -9.37 1.61 -29.74
N PHE A 170 -10.48 1.52 -29.01
CA PHE A 170 -11.57 2.48 -29.03
C PHE A 170 -11.91 2.94 -27.62
N ARG A 171 -12.81 3.91 -27.52
CA ARG A 171 -13.35 4.37 -26.25
C ARG A 171 -14.86 4.17 -26.23
N ALA A 172 -15.34 3.44 -25.24
CA ALA A 172 -16.77 3.31 -24.97
C ALA A 172 -17.30 4.63 -24.40
N VAL A 173 -18.44 5.10 -24.91
CA VAL A 173 -19.06 6.38 -24.48
C VAL A 173 -20.47 6.22 -23.93
N LYS A 174 -21.17 5.15 -24.30
CA LYS A 174 -22.52 4.88 -23.83
C LYS A 174 -22.84 3.39 -23.89
N GLU A 175 -23.55 2.89 -22.89
CA GLU A 175 -24.11 1.55 -22.86
C GLU A 175 -25.63 1.62 -22.79
N VAL A 176 -26.31 0.70 -23.46
CA VAL A 176 -27.76 0.55 -23.37
C VAL A 176 -28.15 -0.92 -23.33
N GLU A 177 -29.16 -1.24 -22.54
CA GLU A 177 -29.80 -2.55 -22.54
C GLU A 177 -31.07 -2.48 -23.37
N THR A 178 -31.36 -3.58 -24.08
CA THR A 178 -32.59 -3.71 -24.87
C THR A 178 -33.50 -4.76 -24.26
N ASP A 179 -34.78 -4.78 -24.67
CA ASP A 179 -35.77 -5.81 -24.31
C ASP A 179 -35.38 -7.26 -24.66
N SER A 180 -34.24 -7.46 -25.33
CA SER A 180 -33.65 -8.77 -25.59
C SER A 180 -32.61 -9.20 -24.55
N GLU A 181 -32.47 -8.44 -23.46
CA GLU A 181 -31.46 -8.62 -22.40
C GLU A 181 -30.02 -8.54 -22.92
N ARG A 182 -29.83 -7.97 -24.12
CA ARG A 182 -28.52 -7.66 -24.69
C ARG A 182 -28.11 -6.23 -24.35
N THR A 183 -26.85 -6.10 -23.92
CA THR A 183 -26.19 -4.82 -23.73
C THR A 183 -25.40 -4.43 -24.98
N TRP A 184 -25.59 -3.19 -25.43
CA TRP A 184 -24.92 -2.59 -26.56
C TRP A 184 -24.04 -1.45 -26.10
N VAL A 185 -22.84 -1.34 -26.69
CA VAL A 185 -21.90 -0.26 -26.40
C VAL A 185 -21.72 0.62 -27.64
N ASN A 186 -21.85 1.92 -27.45
CA ASN A 186 -21.44 2.92 -28.43
C ASN A 186 -19.97 3.27 -28.20
N PHE A 187 -19.20 3.28 -29.27
CA PHE A 187 -17.76 3.48 -29.20
C PHE A 187 -17.28 4.51 -30.22
N VAL A 188 -16.20 5.20 -29.86
CA VAL A 188 -15.57 6.23 -30.67
C VAL A 188 -14.09 5.93 -30.91
N ASP A 189 -13.55 6.45 -32.01
CA ASP A 189 -12.10 6.41 -32.26
C ASP A 189 -11.33 7.44 -31.42
N SER A 190 -10.00 7.50 -31.60
CA SER A 190 -9.12 8.44 -30.90
C SER A 190 -9.41 9.92 -31.16
N THR A 191 -10.11 10.25 -32.25
CA THR A 191 -10.54 11.61 -32.59
C THR A 191 -11.90 11.96 -31.97
N GLY A 192 -12.58 10.98 -31.36
CA GLY A 192 -13.93 11.12 -30.85
C GLY A 192 -15.02 10.91 -31.90
N LYS A 193 -14.68 10.42 -33.09
CA LYS A 193 -15.66 10.08 -34.13
C LYS A 193 -16.47 8.86 -33.71
N ASP A 194 -17.79 8.94 -33.81
CA ASP A 194 -18.71 7.82 -33.57
C ASP A 194 -18.47 6.70 -34.59
N MET A 195 -18.14 5.51 -34.08
CA MET A 195 -17.88 4.31 -34.86
C MET A 195 -19.09 3.36 -34.90
N GLY A 196 -20.10 3.61 -34.07
CA GLY A 196 -21.36 2.86 -34.02
C GLY A 196 -21.60 2.15 -32.68
N TRP A 197 -22.57 1.25 -32.72
CA TRP A 197 -23.07 0.42 -31.63
C TRP A 197 -22.77 -1.04 -31.95
N ILE A 198 -22.16 -1.74 -30.99
CA ILE A 198 -21.84 -3.17 -31.08
C ILE A 198 -22.33 -3.88 -29.82
N ASP A 199 -22.61 -5.17 -29.92
CA ASP A 199 -22.92 -6.01 -28.76
C ASP A 199 -21.71 -6.03 -27.82
N LEU A 200 -21.94 -5.83 -26.52
CA LEU A 200 -20.89 -5.74 -25.50
C LEU A 200 -20.06 -7.03 -25.41
N ASN A 201 -20.58 -8.19 -25.85
CA ASN A 201 -19.81 -9.44 -25.90
C ASN A 201 -18.73 -9.46 -26.99
N ALA A 202 -18.78 -8.55 -27.95
CA ALA A 202 -17.77 -8.42 -29.00
C ALA A 202 -16.52 -7.64 -28.56
N VAL A 203 -16.54 -7.08 -27.35
CA VAL A 203 -15.54 -6.12 -26.90
C VAL A 203 -14.92 -6.55 -25.58
N GLN A 204 -13.61 -6.35 -25.46
CA GLN A 204 -12.91 -6.53 -24.20
C GLN A 204 -12.80 -5.15 -23.53
N SER A 205 -13.35 -5.04 -22.31
CA SER A 205 -13.16 -3.84 -21.49
C SER A 205 -11.75 -3.82 -20.94
N ASN A 206 -11.01 -2.75 -21.24
CA ASN A 206 -9.72 -2.46 -20.62
C ASN A 206 -9.88 -1.58 -19.38
N GLU A 207 -11.12 -1.43 -18.86
CA GLU A 207 -11.36 -0.69 -17.64
C GLU A 207 -10.63 -1.34 -16.47
N LYS A 208 -9.84 -0.54 -15.77
CA LYS A 208 -9.10 -0.98 -14.60
C LYS A 208 -10.07 -1.35 -13.48
N MET A 209 -9.87 -2.51 -12.86
CA MET A 209 -10.63 -2.87 -11.65
C MET A 209 -10.41 -1.82 -10.56
N THR A 210 -11.48 -1.46 -9.85
CA THR A 210 -11.35 -0.63 -8.66
C THR A 210 -10.55 -1.37 -7.59
N LYS A 211 -9.81 -0.61 -6.78
CA LYS A 211 -8.97 -1.15 -5.72
C LYS A 211 -9.85 -1.92 -4.71
N PRO A 212 -9.56 -3.20 -4.40
CA PRO A 212 -10.40 -3.98 -3.50
C PRO A 212 -10.31 -3.45 -2.06
N VAL A 213 -11.43 -3.51 -1.34
CA VAL A 213 -11.46 -3.30 0.11
C VAL A 213 -11.02 -4.59 0.78
N VAL A 214 -10.03 -4.51 1.65
CA VAL A 214 -9.47 -5.68 2.34
C VAL A 214 -9.45 -5.43 3.84
N THR A 215 -9.95 -6.40 4.60
CA THR A 215 -9.88 -6.42 6.05
C THR A 215 -9.14 -7.66 6.50
N SER A 216 -8.30 -7.53 7.52
CA SER A 216 -7.52 -8.62 8.12
C SER A 216 -8.11 -9.02 9.47
N HIS A 217 -8.00 -10.30 9.79
CA HIS A 217 -8.58 -10.89 11.00
C HIS A 217 -7.60 -11.89 11.60
N LYS A 218 -7.46 -11.88 12.93
CA LYS A 218 -6.70 -12.89 13.66
C LYS A 218 -7.49 -14.20 13.70
N LEU A 219 -6.85 -15.32 13.39
CA LEU A 219 -7.45 -16.65 13.47
C LEU A 219 -6.89 -17.44 14.65
N THR A 220 -5.57 -17.43 14.83
CA THR A 220 -4.85 -18.02 15.96
C THR A 220 -3.83 -17.01 16.49
N SER A 221 -2.99 -17.39 17.46
CA SER A 221 -1.88 -16.52 17.89
C SER A 221 -0.94 -16.14 16.73
N ASN A 222 -0.75 -17.05 15.76
CA ASN A 222 0.30 -16.97 14.75
C ASN A 222 -0.24 -16.92 13.30
N THR A 223 -1.55 -17.03 13.11
CA THR A 223 -2.18 -17.01 11.79
C THR A 223 -3.41 -16.11 11.73
N GLY A 224 -3.70 -15.62 10.54
CA GLY A 224 -4.88 -14.81 10.24
C GLY A 224 -5.46 -15.12 8.87
N TYR A 225 -6.45 -14.32 8.49
CA TYR A 225 -7.07 -14.39 7.17
C TYR A 225 -7.48 -13.00 6.69
N LEU A 226 -7.67 -12.88 5.37
CA LEU A 226 -8.13 -11.66 4.71
C LEU A 226 -9.52 -11.86 4.13
N ASN A 227 -10.39 -10.88 4.36
CA ASN A 227 -11.66 -10.74 3.65
C ASN A 227 -11.52 -9.63 2.62
N LEU A 228 -11.77 -9.96 1.35
CA LEU A 228 -11.67 -9.07 0.22
C LEU A 228 -13.07 -8.80 -0.33
N LYS A 229 -13.33 -7.55 -0.73
CA LYS A 229 -14.56 -7.12 -1.39
C LYS A 229 -14.22 -6.15 -2.51
N TRP A 230 -14.91 -6.28 -3.65
CA TRP A 230 -14.72 -5.42 -4.81
C TRP A 230 -16.06 -5.14 -5.49
N GLU A 231 -16.06 -4.17 -6.39
CA GLU A 231 -17.24 -3.84 -7.19
C GLU A 231 -17.41 -4.87 -8.31
N SER A 232 -18.65 -5.33 -8.50
CA SER A 232 -19.00 -6.17 -9.64
C SER A 232 -18.85 -5.39 -10.95
N ARG A 233 -18.51 -6.12 -12.01
CA ARG A 233 -18.39 -5.63 -13.38
C ARG A 233 -19.46 -6.31 -14.20
N ALA A 234 -20.17 -5.54 -15.01
CA ALA A 234 -21.16 -6.09 -15.92
C ALA A 234 -20.49 -7.13 -16.84
N ASN A 235 -21.17 -8.27 -17.05
CA ASN A 235 -20.72 -9.37 -17.91
C ASN A 235 -19.42 -10.06 -17.50
N ALA A 236 -18.87 -9.78 -16.31
CA ALA A 236 -17.81 -10.61 -15.76
C ALA A 236 -18.36 -12.02 -15.52
N ILE A 237 -17.67 -13.02 -16.05
CA ILE A 237 -18.00 -14.44 -15.89
C ILE A 237 -17.28 -15.05 -14.67
N SER A 238 -16.18 -14.43 -14.25
CA SER A 238 -15.45 -14.79 -13.04
C SER A 238 -14.57 -13.63 -12.57
N TYR A 239 -13.93 -13.80 -11.41
CA TYR A 239 -12.88 -12.92 -10.90
C TYR A 239 -11.65 -13.73 -10.51
N LYS A 240 -10.49 -13.09 -10.63
CA LYS A 240 -9.23 -13.59 -10.07
C LYS A 240 -8.74 -12.68 -8.95
N VAL A 241 -8.32 -13.28 -7.85
CA VAL A 241 -7.67 -12.58 -6.73
C VAL A 241 -6.18 -12.86 -6.77
N GLY A 242 -5.39 -11.80 -6.84
CA GLY A 242 -3.93 -11.85 -6.85
C GLY A 242 -3.35 -11.58 -5.47
N PHE A 243 -2.41 -12.40 -5.05
CA PHE A 243 -1.61 -12.22 -3.84
C PHE A 243 -0.14 -12.13 -4.22
N PHE A 244 0.56 -11.15 -3.66
CA PHE A 244 2.01 -11.00 -3.86
C PHE A 244 2.77 -11.97 -2.96
N ASN A 245 3.71 -12.72 -3.52
CA ASN A 245 4.51 -13.72 -2.79
C ASN A 245 5.92 -13.23 -2.43
N GLY A 246 6.21 -11.93 -2.61
CA GLY A 246 7.54 -11.34 -2.38
C GLY A 246 8.36 -11.12 -3.64
N TYR A 247 7.95 -11.73 -4.77
CA TYR A 247 8.58 -11.57 -6.07
C TYR A 247 7.57 -11.17 -7.15
N ASN A 248 6.45 -11.88 -7.24
CA ASN A 248 5.38 -11.61 -8.20
C ASN A 248 3.99 -11.85 -7.61
N TYR A 249 2.96 -11.42 -8.34
CA TYR A 249 1.57 -11.77 -8.00
C TYR A 249 1.25 -13.15 -8.57
N GLN A 250 0.61 -14.00 -7.75
CA GLN A 250 -0.02 -15.23 -8.19
C GLN A 250 -1.53 -15.12 -7.99
N TYR A 251 -2.30 -15.62 -8.95
CA TYR A 251 -3.73 -15.41 -9.04
C TYR A 251 -4.51 -16.71 -8.86
N ILE A 252 -5.60 -16.64 -8.10
CA ILE A 252 -6.59 -17.71 -7.98
C ILE A 252 -7.92 -17.23 -8.57
N ASP A 253 -8.55 -18.08 -9.38
CA ASP A 253 -9.92 -17.87 -9.84
C ASP A 253 -10.90 -18.16 -8.69
N VAL A 254 -11.77 -17.19 -8.40
CA VAL A 254 -12.69 -17.26 -7.25
C VAL A 254 -14.16 -17.36 -7.68
N GLY A 255 -14.42 -17.54 -8.97
CA GLY A 255 -15.77 -17.56 -9.54
C GLY A 255 -16.38 -16.16 -9.67
N ASN A 256 -17.64 -16.12 -10.12
CA ASN A 256 -18.41 -14.88 -10.25
C ASN A 256 -18.97 -14.42 -8.91
N VAL A 257 -18.07 -13.91 -8.06
CA VAL A 257 -18.38 -13.36 -6.73
C VAL A 257 -17.81 -11.94 -6.63
N ASN A 258 -18.35 -11.13 -5.72
CA ASN A 258 -17.84 -9.79 -5.42
C ASN A 258 -17.19 -9.67 -4.04
N SER A 259 -17.04 -10.81 -3.35
CA SER A 259 -16.30 -10.93 -2.11
C SER A 259 -15.72 -12.33 -1.97
N TRP A 260 -14.58 -12.43 -1.29
CA TRP A 260 -13.89 -13.68 -1.07
C TRP A 260 -13.03 -13.64 0.19
N SER A 261 -12.90 -14.78 0.86
CA SER A 261 -12.11 -14.92 2.09
C SER A 261 -11.01 -15.96 1.90
N THR A 262 -9.81 -15.65 2.42
CA THR A 262 -8.71 -16.63 2.48
C THR A 262 -8.91 -17.65 3.61
N GLN A 263 -9.88 -17.45 4.51
CA GLN A 263 -10.07 -18.29 5.69
C GLN A 263 -10.31 -19.75 5.30
N GLY A 264 -9.51 -20.67 5.84
CA GLY A 264 -9.64 -22.10 5.58
C GLY A 264 -9.14 -22.53 4.20
N LYS A 265 -8.66 -21.62 3.37
CA LYS A 265 -8.22 -21.91 1.99
C LYS A 265 -6.80 -22.45 1.92
N LYS A 266 -6.02 -22.26 2.99
CA LYS A 266 -4.65 -22.78 3.11
C LYS A 266 -3.76 -22.50 1.89
N ILE A 267 -3.80 -21.25 1.42
CA ILE A 267 -3.15 -20.83 0.17
C ILE A 267 -1.70 -20.37 0.35
N TRP A 268 -1.21 -20.25 1.58
CA TRP A 268 0.12 -19.70 1.85
C TRP A 268 1.17 -20.81 1.93
N ALA A 269 2.42 -20.51 1.61
CA ALA A 269 3.51 -21.48 1.73
C ALA A 269 3.73 -21.86 3.20
N THR A 270 3.91 -23.14 3.50
CA THR A 270 4.13 -23.61 4.87
C THR A 270 5.56 -23.33 5.32
N SER A 271 5.83 -23.33 6.62
CA SER A 271 7.20 -23.21 7.15
C SER A 271 8.14 -24.29 6.58
N ALA A 272 7.64 -25.50 6.33
CA ALA A 272 8.41 -26.59 5.71
C ALA A 272 8.73 -26.33 4.23
N ASP A 273 7.84 -25.65 3.50
CA ASP A 273 8.09 -25.20 2.12
C ASP A 273 9.15 -24.11 2.09
N LEU A 274 9.05 -23.13 3.00
CA LEU A 274 9.98 -22.00 3.09
C LEU A 274 11.41 -22.44 3.43
N VAL A 275 11.59 -23.46 4.28
CA VAL A 275 12.91 -24.07 4.55
C VAL A 275 13.55 -24.63 3.27
N LYS A 276 12.75 -25.11 2.32
CA LYS A 276 13.19 -25.60 1.01
C LYS A 276 13.33 -24.49 -0.04
N GLY A 277 13.06 -23.23 0.33
CA GLY A 277 13.04 -22.09 -0.58
C GLY A 277 11.82 -22.05 -1.52
N ASP A 278 10.76 -22.81 -1.21
CA ASP A 278 9.51 -22.79 -1.96
C ASP A 278 8.55 -21.77 -1.34
N TYR A 279 8.52 -20.57 -1.91
CA TYR A 279 7.66 -19.45 -1.51
C TYR A 279 6.38 -19.33 -2.35
N LEU A 280 6.12 -20.30 -3.25
CA LEU A 280 4.96 -20.22 -4.13
C LEU A 280 3.66 -20.49 -3.36
N LEU A 281 2.62 -19.74 -3.70
CA LEU A 281 1.28 -19.90 -3.12
C LEU A 281 0.65 -21.25 -3.50
N LYS A 282 -0.13 -21.82 -2.59
CA LYS A 282 -0.67 -23.18 -2.62
C LYS A 282 -2.19 -23.19 -2.86
N PHE A 283 -2.63 -22.82 -4.06
CA PHE A 283 -4.07 -22.71 -4.37
C PHE A 283 -4.84 -24.05 -4.42
N ASN A 284 -4.16 -25.19 -4.25
CA ASN A 284 -4.75 -26.51 -4.08
C ASN A 284 -5.09 -26.85 -2.60
N GLY A 285 -4.86 -25.92 -1.66
CA GLY A 285 -5.21 -26.09 -0.24
C GLY A 285 -4.23 -26.93 0.58
N VAL A 286 -3.04 -27.26 0.03
CA VAL A 286 -1.99 -28.00 0.76
C VAL A 286 -1.07 -27.09 1.58
N GLY A 287 -1.28 -25.77 1.53
CA GLY A 287 -0.48 -24.80 2.24
C GLY A 287 -0.93 -24.57 3.70
N SER A 288 -0.61 -23.39 4.21
CA SER A 288 -1.06 -22.88 5.51
C SER A 288 -2.05 -21.73 5.37
N GLU A 289 -2.72 -21.42 6.49
CA GLU A 289 -3.33 -20.10 6.67
C GLU A 289 -2.25 -18.99 6.56
N LEU A 290 -2.68 -17.75 6.39
CA LEU A 290 -1.74 -16.63 6.27
C LEU A 290 -1.05 -16.41 7.63
N PRO A 291 0.29 -16.29 7.67
CA PRO A 291 1.00 -15.89 8.89
C PRO A 291 0.60 -14.48 9.34
N MET A 292 0.95 -14.09 10.57
CA MET A 292 0.69 -12.72 11.04
C MET A 292 1.44 -11.65 10.22
N ASP A 293 2.51 -12.02 9.54
CA ASP A 293 3.18 -11.17 8.55
C ASP A 293 3.77 -12.03 7.42
N PRO A 294 3.97 -11.48 6.21
CA PRO A 294 4.50 -12.24 5.08
C PRO A 294 6.04 -12.27 4.98
N MET A 295 6.78 -11.70 5.94
CA MET A 295 8.21 -11.41 5.80
C MET A 295 9.04 -12.67 5.57
N ARG A 296 8.70 -13.80 6.21
CA ARG A 296 9.39 -15.08 5.99
C ARG A 296 9.26 -15.57 4.55
N THR A 297 8.07 -15.39 3.97
CA THR A 297 7.81 -15.75 2.57
C THR A 297 8.56 -14.82 1.63
N TYR A 298 8.54 -13.52 1.90
CA TYR A 298 9.24 -12.52 1.10
C TYR A 298 10.76 -12.67 1.19
N ALA A 299 11.30 -13.05 2.36
CA ALA A 299 12.71 -13.37 2.54
C ALA A 299 13.12 -14.62 1.74
N ALA A 300 12.29 -15.68 1.74
CA ALA A 300 12.53 -16.86 0.91
C ALA A 300 12.48 -16.52 -0.59
N ALA A 301 11.56 -15.65 -1.01
CA ALA A 301 11.46 -15.17 -2.38
C ALA A 301 12.69 -14.35 -2.80
N HIS A 302 13.15 -13.43 -1.94
CA HIS A 302 14.36 -12.63 -2.17
C HIS A 302 15.61 -13.49 -2.27
N LYS A 303 15.77 -14.50 -1.39
CA LYS A 303 16.90 -15.43 -1.44
C LYS A 303 17.01 -16.15 -2.79
N LYS A 304 15.87 -16.50 -3.41
CA LYS A 304 15.84 -17.13 -4.74
C LYS A 304 15.91 -16.10 -5.88
N ASN A 305 15.47 -14.87 -5.65
CA ASN A 305 15.40 -13.79 -6.65
C ASN A 305 15.95 -12.47 -6.07
N PRO A 306 17.27 -12.29 -6.03
CA PRO A 306 17.90 -11.16 -5.32
C PRO A 306 17.63 -9.77 -5.93
N SER A 307 17.05 -9.69 -7.13
CA SER A 307 16.79 -8.42 -7.83
C SER A 307 15.72 -7.54 -7.16
N THR A 308 14.88 -8.12 -6.30
CA THR A 308 13.84 -7.40 -5.55
C THR A 308 13.86 -7.83 -4.10
N ASN A 309 13.83 -6.87 -3.17
CA ASN A 309 13.79 -7.14 -1.74
C ASN A 309 12.51 -6.56 -1.10
N TYR A 310 11.67 -7.45 -0.59
CA TYR A 310 10.47 -7.12 0.20
C TYR A 310 10.52 -7.78 1.58
N SER A 311 11.68 -8.32 1.98
CA SER A 311 11.82 -9.14 3.19
C SER A 311 11.50 -8.42 4.49
N ASP A 312 11.38 -7.10 4.47
CA ASP A 312 11.08 -6.22 5.61
C ASP A 312 9.60 -5.77 5.67
N ARG A 313 8.75 -6.18 4.73
CA ARG A 313 7.36 -5.72 4.65
C ARG A 313 6.44 -6.56 5.54
N LEU A 314 5.86 -5.92 6.56
CA LEU A 314 4.89 -6.52 7.50
C LEU A 314 3.48 -6.71 6.91
N PHE A 315 3.24 -6.29 5.67
CA PHE A 315 1.91 -6.22 5.08
C PHE A 315 1.78 -7.03 3.79
N TYR A 316 0.58 -7.57 3.59
CA TYR A 316 0.18 -8.30 2.40
C TYR A 316 -0.20 -7.35 1.27
N TYR A 317 0.05 -7.74 0.03
CA TYR A 317 -0.46 -7.03 -1.15
C TYR A 317 -1.47 -7.90 -1.87
N THR A 318 -2.60 -7.30 -2.24
CA THR A 318 -3.71 -7.98 -2.92
C THR A 318 -4.23 -7.16 -4.09
N ARG A 319 -4.71 -7.85 -5.13
CA ARG A 319 -5.29 -7.25 -6.34
C ARG A 319 -6.48 -8.08 -6.85
N VAL A 320 -7.32 -7.48 -7.69
CA VAL A 320 -8.44 -8.17 -8.35
C VAL A 320 -8.41 -7.93 -9.85
N ILE A 321 -8.80 -8.95 -10.62
CA ILE A 321 -9.01 -8.92 -12.07
C ILE A 321 -10.43 -9.43 -12.35
N ALA A 322 -11.17 -8.75 -13.21
CA ALA A 322 -12.41 -9.30 -13.76
C ALA A 322 -12.09 -10.15 -14.99
N VAL A 323 -12.70 -11.32 -15.08
CA VAL A 323 -12.59 -12.23 -16.22
C VAL A 323 -13.88 -12.15 -17.02
N TYR A 324 -13.74 -11.89 -18.32
CA TYR A 324 -14.81 -11.85 -19.31
C TYR A 324 -14.68 -13.04 -20.27
N ALA A 325 -15.71 -13.29 -21.08
CA ALA A 325 -15.69 -14.38 -22.07
C ALA A 325 -14.53 -14.27 -23.08
N ASN A 326 -14.00 -13.07 -23.30
CA ASN A 326 -13.02 -12.76 -24.33
C ASN A 326 -11.68 -12.25 -23.78
N GLY A 327 -11.47 -12.28 -22.46
CA GLY A 327 -10.21 -11.85 -21.86
C GLY A 327 -10.34 -11.37 -20.41
N GLU A 328 -9.31 -10.69 -19.94
CA GLU A 328 -9.22 -10.15 -18.58
C GLU A 328 -9.23 -8.62 -18.61
N SER A 329 -9.79 -8.02 -17.57
CA SER A 329 -9.68 -6.58 -17.34
C SER A 329 -8.24 -6.18 -17.03
N THR A 330 -7.93 -4.89 -17.14
CA THR A 330 -6.74 -4.33 -16.49
C THR A 330 -6.83 -4.57 -14.97
N THR A 331 -5.76 -5.09 -14.37
CA THR A 331 -5.70 -5.41 -12.94
C THR A 331 -5.89 -4.17 -12.06
N SER A 332 -6.53 -4.33 -10.90
CA SER A 332 -6.65 -3.26 -9.91
C SER A 332 -5.28 -2.76 -9.40
N ASP A 333 -5.27 -1.57 -8.81
CA ASP A 333 -4.17 -1.18 -7.92
C ASP A 333 -4.06 -2.15 -6.73
N ALA A 334 -2.87 -2.22 -6.16
CA ALA A 334 -2.61 -3.05 -4.99
C ALA A 334 -3.26 -2.46 -3.73
N THR A 335 -3.95 -3.30 -2.96
CA THR A 335 -4.32 -3.02 -1.57
C THR A 335 -3.33 -3.66 -0.64
N THR A 336 -2.81 -2.86 0.30
CA THR A 336 -1.92 -3.31 1.36
C THR A 336 -2.68 -3.44 2.67
N VAL A 337 -2.39 -4.48 3.45
CA VAL A 337 -3.02 -4.72 4.75
C VAL A 337 -2.05 -5.44 5.69
N THR A 338 -1.97 -4.98 6.94
CA THR A 338 -1.24 -5.66 8.02
C THR A 338 -2.22 -6.56 8.77
N MET A 339 -1.80 -7.73 9.24
CA MET A 339 -2.64 -8.49 10.17
C MET A 339 -2.73 -7.76 11.52
N PRO A 340 -3.79 -7.98 12.30
CA PRO A 340 -3.91 -7.43 13.65
C PRO A 340 -2.90 -8.10 14.60
N LEU A 341 -1.67 -7.58 14.58
CA LEU A 341 -0.60 -7.90 15.53
C LEU A 341 -0.83 -7.17 16.85
N SER A 342 -0.37 -7.75 17.96
CA SER A 342 -0.31 -7.05 19.24
C SER A 342 0.67 -5.88 19.17
N THR A 343 0.44 -4.83 19.96
CA THR A 343 1.41 -3.74 20.11
C THR A 343 2.42 -4.07 21.20
N ILE A 344 3.65 -3.57 21.07
CA ILE A 344 4.63 -3.55 22.16
C ILE A 344 4.36 -2.27 22.99
N SER A 345 4.41 -2.39 24.32
CA SER A 345 4.19 -1.29 25.27
C SER A 345 5.51 -0.62 25.68
N GLY A 346 5.42 0.64 26.11
CA GLY A 346 6.56 1.41 26.66
C GLY A 346 7.75 1.52 25.69
N SER A 347 7.51 1.45 24.39
CA SER A 347 8.56 1.56 23.38
C SER A 347 8.94 3.02 23.18
N GLU A 348 10.19 3.35 23.49
CA GLU A 348 10.76 4.68 23.45
C GLU A 348 12.01 4.69 22.58
N VAL A 349 12.25 5.82 21.92
CA VAL A 349 13.49 6.08 21.18
C VAL A 349 14.04 7.42 21.64
N GLU A 350 15.32 7.40 22.01
CA GLU A 350 16.10 8.57 22.37
C GLU A 350 17.20 8.77 21.34
N ALA A 351 17.47 10.02 20.98
CA ALA A 351 18.56 10.38 20.08
C ALA A 351 19.57 11.24 20.82
N ASN A 352 20.85 10.97 20.56
CA ASN A 352 21.96 11.63 21.22
C ASN A 352 22.95 12.17 20.19
N GLY A 353 23.19 13.47 20.20
CA GLY A 353 24.31 14.07 19.47
C GLY A 353 25.65 13.60 20.06
N ILE A 354 26.57 13.21 19.18
CA ILE A 354 27.94 12.83 19.55
C ILE A 354 28.89 13.97 19.20
N ASP A 355 28.81 14.49 17.98
CA ASP A 355 29.58 15.63 17.49
C ASP A 355 28.73 16.47 16.53
N ASP A 356 29.35 17.36 15.76
CA ASP A 356 28.65 18.24 14.81
C ASP A 356 28.01 17.48 13.64
N ALA A 357 28.50 16.29 13.30
CA ALA A 357 28.08 15.50 12.13
C ALA A 357 27.36 14.19 12.49
N THR A 358 27.59 13.63 13.67
CA THR A 358 27.13 12.29 14.04
C THR A 358 26.42 12.22 15.38
N GLY A 359 25.70 11.12 15.58
CA GLY A 359 25.06 10.78 16.84
C GLY A 359 24.68 9.31 16.95
N SER A 360 23.78 9.03 17.87
CA SER A 360 23.33 7.66 18.17
C SER A 360 21.86 7.63 18.56
N LEU A 361 21.28 6.44 18.48
CA LEU A 361 19.92 6.13 18.92
C LEU A 361 19.95 5.07 20.01
N ASP A 362 19.18 5.31 21.06
CA ASP A 362 18.89 4.35 22.13
C ASP A 362 17.40 4.00 22.07
N LEU A 363 17.11 2.70 22.02
CA LEU A 363 15.75 2.19 21.92
C LEU A 363 15.47 1.34 23.16
N TYR A 364 14.32 1.54 23.78
CA TYR A 364 13.87 0.80 24.97
C TYR A 364 12.44 0.31 24.76
N TRP A 365 12.07 -0.82 25.36
CA TRP A 365 10.68 -1.30 25.36
C TRP A 365 10.37 -2.17 26.57
N GLU A 366 9.08 -2.34 26.89
CA GLU A 366 8.68 -3.23 27.96
C GLU A 366 8.76 -4.71 27.54
N PRO A 367 9.29 -5.60 28.40
CA PRO A 367 9.28 -7.04 28.14
C PRO A 367 7.87 -7.58 27.88
N GLN A 368 7.71 -8.35 26.81
CA GLN A 368 6.49 -9.06 26.44
C GLN A 368 6.53 -10.50 26.97
N SER A 369 5.37 -11.03 27.37
CA SER A 369 5.23 -12.44 27.76
C SER A 369 5.20 -13.35 26.54
N ASP A 370 5.69 -14.59 26.70
CA ASP A 370 5.59 -15.66 25.69
C ASP A 370 6.30 -15.37 24.35
N VAL A 371 7.34 -14.53 24.36
CA VAL A 371 8.21 -14.24 23.21
C VAL A 371 9.58 -14.87 23.38
N SER A 372 10.26 -15.16 22.27
CA SER A 372 11.63 -15.72 22.23
C SER A 372 12.71 -14.67 21.96
N GLY A 373 12.31 -13.45 21.63
CA GLY A 373 13.21 -12.32 21.50
C GLY A 373 12.65 -11.19 20.65
N TYR A 374 13.50 -10.22 20.35
CA TYR A 374 13.15 -9.00 19.63
C TYR A 374 14.11 -8.73 18.47
N LYS A 375 13.59 -8.02 17.47
CA LYS A 375 14.38 -7.37 16.44
C LYS A 375 14.07 -5.89 16.43
N ILE A 376 15.10 -5.07 16.40
CA ILE A 376 14.98 -3.67 16.01
C ILE A 376 15.22 -3.57 14.51
N TRP A 377 14.57 -2.61 13.88
CA TRP A 377 14.66 -2.39 12.45
C TRP A 377 15.02 -0.93 12.20
N LEU A 378 16.11 -0.69 11.50
CA LEU A 378 16.58 0.64 11.13
C LEU A 378 16.36 0.86 9.63
N PHE A 379 15.69 1.96 9.27
CA PHE A 379 15.43 2.29 7.87
C PHE A 379 16.68 2.86 7.18
N ASP A 380 17.01 2.34 6.00
CA ASP A 380 18.15 2.80 5.18
C ASP A 380 17.73 3.79 4.06
N GLY A 381 16.46 4.22 4.05
CA GLY A 381 15.88 5.03 2.97
C GLY A 381 15.03 4.24 1.98
N LYS A 382 15.12 2.91 1.97
CA LYS A 382 14.36 2.03 1.08
C LYS A 382 13.79 0.80 1.79
N ASN A 383 14.57 0.20 2.68
CA ASN A 383 14.27 -1.01 3.43
C ASN A 383 14.55 -0.79 4.91
N TYR A 384 13.86 -1.55 5.74
CA TYR A 384 14.18 -1.72 7.14
C TYR A 384 15.19 -2.87 7.32
N ILE A 385 16.35 -2.56 7.86
CA ILE A 385 17.43 -3.51 8.15
C ILE A 385 17.25 -4.06 9.57
N PRO A 386 17.09 -5.38 9.75
CA PRO A 386 16.91 -5.98 11.06
C PRO A 386 18.21 -6.17 11.82
N PHE A 387 18.15 -5.95 13.12
CA PHE A 387 19.15 -6.35 14.10
C PHE A 387 18.45 -7.22 15.16
N ASP A 388 18.93 -8.45 15.34
CA ASP A 388 18.36 -9.39 16.33
C ASP A 388 19.04 -9.18 17.68
N VAL A 389 18.26 -8.76 18.67
CA VAL A 389 18.75 -8.47 20.03
C VAL A 389 18.39 -9.55 21.03
N LYS A 390 17.86 -10.69 20.57
CA LYS A 390 17.49 -11.81 21.44
C LYS A 390 16.55 -11.32 22.55
N ASN A 391 16.83 -11.62 23.80
CA ASN A 391 15.98 -11.31 24.94
C ASN A 391 16.24 -9.91 25.54
N GLU A 392 17.13 -9.13 24.96
CA GLU A 392 17.37 -7.76 25.42
C GLU A 392 16.12 -6.91 25.17
N VAL A 393 15.90 -5.94 26.06
CA VAL A 393 14.78 -4.99 25.99
C VAL A 393 15.23 -3.55 25.72
N GLU A 394 16.49 -3.43 25.33
CA GLU A 394 17.12 -2.20 24.92
C GLU A 394 18.09 -2.45 23.77
N TRP A 395 18.34 -1.41 22.97
CA TRP A 395 19.34 -1.43 21.92
C TRP A 395 19.96 -0.06 21.73
N HIS A 396 21.29 -0.02 21.72
CA HIS A 396 22.09 1.17 21.51
C HIS A 396 22.79 1.08 20.16
N SER A 397 22.65 2.11 19.32
CA SER A 397 23.33 2.19 18.03
C SER A 397 24.79 2.60 18.17
N GLN A 398 25.14 3.27 19.28
CA GLN A 398 26.45 3.85 19.48
C GLN A 398 27.56 2.80 19.38
N PHE A 399 28.66 3.14 18.74
CA PHE A 399 29.86 2.31 18.53
C PHE A 399 29.65 1.08 17.66
N ARG A 400 28.47 0.94 17.05
CA ARG A 400 28.24 -0.15 16.08
C ARG A 400 28.80 0.18 14.70
N ASN A 401 29.15 1.43 14.43
CA ASN A 401 29.76 1.88 13.17
C ASN A 401 29.02 1.36 11.93
N ILE A 402 27.69 1.42 11.98
CA ILE A 402 26.82 0.82 10.96
C ILE A 402 26.44 1.78 9.83
N TRP A 403 26.71 3.07 9.99
CA TRP A 403 26.36 4.06 8.98
C TRP A 403 27.50 4.24 7.98
N PRO A 404 27.28 4.24 6.67
CA PRO A 404 28.37 4.51 5.73
C PRO A 404 28.83 5.97 5.84
N SER A 405 30.15 6.21 5.76
CA SER A 405 30.73 7.55 5.73
C SER A 405 30.35 8.31 4.45
N ASN A 406 30.54 9.63 4.43
CA ASN A 406 30.30 10.45 3.25
C ASN A 406 31.16 10.01 2.05
N GLU A 407 32.42 9.64 2.27
CA GLU A 407 33.31 9.11 1.22
C GLU A 407 32.81 7.75 0.72
N GLN A 408 32.33 6.89 1.63
CA GLN A 408 31.75 5.61 1.28
C GLN A 408 30.48 5.80 0.43
N ILE A 409 29.60 6.72 0.80
CA ILE A 409 28.40 7.08 0.04
C ILE A 409 28.77 7.59 -1.36
N GLN A 410 29.74 8.49 -1.46
CA GLN A 410 30.23 9.01 -2.74
C GLN A 410 30.88 7.91 -3.62
N SER A 411 31.47 6.89 -3.00
CA SER A 411 32.00 5.71 -3.70
C SER A 411 30.93 4.68 -4.10
N GLY A 412 29.65 4.97 -3.81
CA GLY A 412 28.50 4.13 -4.16
C GLY A 412 28.06 3.13 -3.10
N LYS A 413 28.68 3.13 -1.90
CA LYS A 413 28.17 2.33 -0.76
C LYS A 413 26.92 3.01 -0.21
N SER A 414 25.78 2.36 -0.35
CA SER A 414 24.49 2.92 0.10
C SER A 414 23.78 2.04 1.13
N ASP A 415 24.36 0.91 1.52
CA ASP A 415 23.79 0.00 2.51
C ASP A 415 24.27 0.33 3.93
N ILE A 416 23.43 0.04 4.93
CA ILE A 416 23.87 -0.05 6.32
C ILE A 416 24.94 -1.15 6.42
N LEU A 417 26.06 -0.82 7.05
CA LEU A 417 27.24 -1.67 7.15
C LEU A 417 27.14 -2.53 8.42
N LEU A 418 27.29 -3.84 8.28
CA LEU A 418 27.16 -4.80 9.40
C LEU A 418 28.50 -5.39 9.85
N ASP A 419 29.59 -4.86 9.31
CA ASP A 419 30.99 -5.30 9.52
C ASP A 419 31.81 -4.28 10.32
N ASP A 420 31.12 -3.33 10.97
CA ASP A 420 31.70 -2.22 11.74
C ASP A 420 32.62 -1.28 10.92
N SER A 421 32.59 -1.34 9.58
CA SER A 421 33.46 -0.53 8.70
C SER A 421 32.92 0.89 8.42
N GLY A 422 31.82 1.28 9.05
CA GLY A 422 31.18 2.58 8.90
C GLY A 422 31.55 3.56 10.02
N THR A 423 30.61 4.46 10.28
CA THR A 423 30.64 5.52 11.28
C THR A 423 29.42 5.38 12.21
N GLU A 424 29.40 6.22 13.25
CA GLU A 424 28.17 6.52 13.98
C GLU A 424 27.08 7.05 13.03
N LEU A 425 25.83 7.06 13.53
CA LEU A 425 24.69 7.51 12.74
C LEU A 425 24.87 8.98 12.33
N SER A 426 24.66 9.28 11.06
CA SER A 426 24.77 10.65 10.54
C SER A 426 23.61 11.53 11.05
N LYS A 427 23.87 12.79 11.35
CA LYS A 427 22.80 13.79 11.52
C LYS A 427 22.06 14.09 10.21
N THR A 428 22.61 13.71 9.06
CA THR A 428 22.00 13.87 7.74
C THR A 428 21.68 12.52 7.09
N PRO A 429 20.78 11.69 7.66
CA PRO A 429 20.47 10.40 7.06
C PRO A 429 19.84 10.52 5.67
N SER A 430 19.33 11.70 5.31
CA SER A 430 18.85 12.01 3.97
C SER A 430 19.90 11.76 2.87
N ASP A 431 21.19 11.89 3.16
CA ASP A 431 22.27 11.61 2.19
C ASP A 431 22.29 10.14 1.78
N LEU A 432 22.16 9.23 2.77
CA LEU A 432 22.04 7.80 2.51
C LEU A 432 20.73 7.47 1.78
N TYR A 433 19.63 8.09 2.23
CA TYR A 433 18.32 7.87 1.62
C TYR A 433 18.32 8.27 0.14
N ASN A 434 18.90 9.42 -0.18
CA ASN A 434 19.09 9.90 -1.55
C ASN A 434 19.98 8.96 -2.36
N ALA A 435 21.10 8.49 -1.79
CA ALA A 435 21.99 7.52 -2.44
C ALA A 435 21.28 6.19 -2.75
N LYS A 436 20.29 5.79 -1.93
CA LYS A 436 19.41 4.63 -2.18
C LYS A 436 18.32 4.86 -3.23
N GLY A 437 18.23 6.08 -3.78
CA GLY A 437 17.18 6.49 -4.71
C GLY A 437 15.82 6.70 -4.03
N SER A 438 15.83 7.03 -2.74
CA SER A 438 14.63 7.35 -1.98
C SER A 438 14.07 8.71 -2.37
N SER A 439 12.76 8.91 -2.16
CA SER A 439 12.12 10.23 -2.23
C SER A 439 12.11 10.96 -0.88
N TYR A 440 12.63 10.34 0.18
CA TYR A 440 12.68 10.91 1.52
C TYR A 440 13.84 11.90 1.62
N THR A 441 13.52 13.18 1.82
CA THR A 441 14.50 14.28 1.92
C THR A 441 14.63 14.81 3.35
N THR A 442 14.37 13.95 4.34
CA THR A 442 14.32 14.32 5.76
C THR A 442 15.49 13.72 6.51
N ASP A 443 15.95 14.43 7.53
CA ASP A 443 17.00 13.99 8.44
C ASP A 443 16.45 13.22 9.66
N GLU A 444 15.19 12.78 9.58
CA GLU A 444 14.56 11.90 10.56
C GLU A 444 15.02 10.44 10.38
N TYR A 445 15.29 9.79 11.51
CA TYR A 445 15.42 8.35 11.61
C TYR A 445 14.07 7.67 11.76
N TYR A 446 13.96 6.49 11.13
CA TYR A 446 12.78 5.65 11.18
C TYR A 446 13.17 4.29 11.76
N THR A 447 12.59 3.95 12.91
CA THR A 447 12.83 2.68 13.57
C THR A 447 11.54 1.99 13.97
N ARG A 448 11.62 0.68 14.17
CA ARG A 448 10.52 -0.11 14.74
C ARG A 448 11.07 -1.32 15.48
N VAL A 449 10.25 -1.89 16.34
CA VAL A 449 10.57 -3.11 17.11
C VAL A 449 9.54 -4.17 16.77
N THR A 450 10.00 -5.42 16.62
CA THR A 450 9.13 -6.60 16.49
C THR A 450 9.54 -7.64 17.51
N ALA A 451 8.57 -8.24 18.21
CA ALA A 451 8.79 -9.43 19.02
C ALA A 451 8.48 -10.69 18.22
N TYR A 452 9.28 -11.74 18.41
CA TYR A 452 9.12 -13.02 17.70
C TYR A 452 8.98 -14.22 18.64
N ASP A 453 8.26 -15.25 18.20
CA ASP A 453 8.11 -16.52 18.94
C ASP A 453 9.26 -17.51 18.67
N GLN A 454 9.18 -18.71 19.25
CA GLN A 454 10.20 -19.77 19.07
C GLN A 454 10.40 -20.22 17.61
N ASN A 455 9.43 -19.97 16.74
CA ASN A 455 9.51 -20.28 15.32
C ASN A 455 10.08 -19.11 14.50
N GLY A 456 10.32 -17.96 15.14
CA GLY A 456 10.75 -16.71 14.52
C GLY A 456 9.61 -15.93 13.87
N ASP A 457 8.34 -16.25 14.16
CA ASP A 457 7.18 -15.55 13.63
C ASP A 457 6.90 -14.29 14.46
N THR A 458 6.53 -13.18 13.80
CA THR A 458 6.21 -11.92 14.50
C THR A 458 4.90 -12.08 15.26
N VAL A 459 4.92 -11.72 16.55
CA VAL A 459 3.74 -11.80 17.44
C VAL A 459 3.29 -10.44 17.96
N ALA A 460 4.21 -9.48 18.02
CA ALA A 460 3.93 -8.09 18.35
C ALA A 460 4.83 -7.14 17.57
N TYR A 461 4.37 -5.92 17.32
CA TYR A 461 5.18 -4.88 16.69
C TYR A 461 4.88 -3.50 17.27
N TYR A 462 5.83 -2.59 17.11
CA TYR A 462 5.63 -1.17 17.37
C TYR A 462 6.47 -0.34 16.41
N ASN A 463 5.86 0.65 15.77
CA ASN A 463 6.60 1.65 14.99
C ASN A 463 6.95 2.80 15.92
N ASN A 464 8.24 3.06 16.10
CA ASN A 464 8.67 4.17 16.92
C ASN A 464 8.31 5.50 16.28
N LEU A 465 8.30 6.54 17.10
CA LEU A 465 8.27 7.91 16.61
C LEU A 465 9.53 8.18 15.78
N LYS A 466 9.37 9.04 14.78
CA LYS A 466 10.50 9.53 14.01
C LYS A 466 11.28 10.53 14.85
N ILE A 467 12.60 10.55 14.69
CA ILE A 467 13.46 11.37 15.53
C ILE A 467 14.67 11.87 14.74
N ASP A 468 15.02 13.14 14.92
CA ASP A 468 16.27 13.74 14.47
C ASP A 468 17.35 13.59 15.56
N ILE A 469 18.61 13.56 15.14
CA ILE A 469 19.73 13.54 16.09
C ILE A 469 20.02 14.98 16.51
N PRO A 470 19.93 15.31 17.81
CA PRO A 470 20.19 16.66 18.29
C PRO A 470 21.68 17.00 18.23
N ASP A 471 22.01 18.27 18.45
CA ASP A 471 23.40 18.67 18.66
C ASP A 471 24.02 18.03 19.89
N ALA A 472 25.34 17.86 19.84
CA ALA A 472 26.09 17.38 21.00
C ALA A 472 25.89 18.35 22.17
N PRO A 473 25.66 17.86 23.40
CA PRO A 473 25.56 18.72 24.57
C PRO A 473 26.79 19.63 24.70
N VAL A 474 26.59 20.91 25.04
CA VAL A 474 27.67 21.90 25.22
C VAL A 474 28.74 21.37 26.18
N ASP A 475 28.34 20.78 27.30
CA ASP A 475 29.24 20.21 28.30
C ASP A 475 30.14 19.07 27.77
N SER A 476 29.68 18.33 26.76
CA SER A 476 30.52 17.30 26.11
C SER A 476 31.57 17.90 25.18
N LEU A 477 31.26 19.01 24.50
CA LEU A 477 32.21 19.74 23.67
C LEU A 477 33.28 20.43 24.52
N GLU A 478 32.89 21.01 25.66
CA GLU A 478 33.83 21.61 26.62
C GLU A 478 34.77 20.57 27.23
N ALA A 479 34.22 19.40 27.60
CA ALA A 479 34.99 18.26 28.09
C ALA A 479 36.05 17.75 27.11
N GLU A 480 35.72 17.67 25.82
CA GLU A 480 36.68 17.28 24.78
C GLU A 480 37.79 18.32 24.61
N LYS A 481 37.42 19.60 24.62
CA LYS A 481 38.37 20.70 24.54
C LYS A 481 39.34 20.70 25.72
N GLU A 482 38.87 20.41 26.93
CA GLU A 482 39.72 20.33 28.14
C GLU A 482 40.76 19.20 28.04
N ILE A 483 40.38 18.05 27.47
CA ILE A 483 41.32 16.94 27.21
C ILE A 483 42.33 17.32 26.13
N GLU A 484 41.90 18.02 25.07
CA GLU A 484 42.79 18.46 23.99
C GLU A 484 43.78 19.52 24.49
N GLU A 485 43.32 20.53 25.22
CA GLU A 485 44.17 21.52 25.88
C GLU A 485 45.15 20.86 26.87
N LEU A 486 44.73 19.81 27.59
CA LEU A 486 45.64 19.02 28.43
C LEU A 486 46.69 18.29 27.59
N ASN A 487 46.29 17.64 26.49
CA ASN A 487 47.22 16.96 25.60
C ASN A 487 48.21 17.93 24.95
N GLU A 488 47.81 19.18 24.64
CA GLU A 488 48.72 20.22 24.19
C GLU A 488 49.76 20.61 25.25
N ARG A 489 49.36 20.64 26.53
CA ARG A 489 50.26 20.96 27.64
C ARG A 489 51.24 19.83 27.99
N ILE A 490 50.80 18.57 27.95
CA ILE A 490 51.61 17.45 28.45
C ILE A 490 51.97 16.36 27.44
N GLY A 491 51.42 16.42 26.23
CA GLY A 491 51.57 15.36 25.23
C GLY A 491 53.02 15.15 24.77
N GLU A 492 53.84 16.21 24.75
CA GLU A 492 55.26 16.11 24.36
C GLU A 492 56.14 15.35 25.37
N TYR A 493 55.62 15.11 26.58
CA TYR A 493 56.28 14.33 27.63
C TYR A 493 55.78 12.88 27.62
N ILE A 494 54.80 12.55 26.78
CA ILE A 494 54.31 11.17 26.61
C ILE A 494 55.17 10.48 25.55
N ASN A 495 55.94 9.49 25.98
CA ASN A 495 56.77 8.68 25.13
C ASN A 495 56.06 7.38 24.75
N ARG A 496 56.39 6.86 23.57
CA ARG A 496 55.89 5.58 23.06
C ARG A 496 57.05 4.72 22.60
N SER A 497 57.22 3.54 23.19
CA SER A 497 58.16 2.53 22.72
C SER A 497 57.50 1.14 22.67
N GLU A 498 58.03 0.25 21.82
CA GLU A 498 57.58 -1.15 21.78
C GLU A 498 57.97 -1.93 23.05
N GLU A 499 59.04 -1.49 23.72
CA GLU A 499 59.62 -2.17 24.89
C GLU A 499 58.97 -1.72 26.21
N ASP A 500 58.72 -0.42 26.37
CA ASP A 500 58.24 0.17 27.62
C ASP A 500 56.75 0.54 27.59
N GLY A 501 56.12 0.53 26.40
CA GLY A 501 54.74 0.98 26.20
C GLY A 501 54.62 2.51 26.16
N THR A 502 53.49 3.04 26.64
CA THR A 502 53.19 4.48 26.66
C THR A 502 53.52 5.09 28.01
N THR A 503 54.65 5.77 28.13
CA THR A 503 55.18 6.32 29.39
C THR A 503 55.14 7.84 29.42
N PHE A 504 55.27 8.44 30.59
CA PHE A 504 55.35 9.88 30.81
C PHE A 504 56.70 10.26 31.44
N ASP A 505 57.42 11.20 30.81
CA ASP A 505 58.72 11.70 31.25
C ASP A 505 58.56 12.76 32.35
N VAL A 506 58.48 12.28 33.59
CA VAL A 506 58.32 13.13 34.79
C VAL A 506 59.49 14.11 34.93
N SER A 507 60.73 13.66 34.69
CA SER A 507 61.91 14.50 34.91
C SER A 507 61.99 15.65 33.90
N LYS A 508 61.64 15.41 32.63
CA LYS A 508 61.56 16.46 31.62
C LYS A 508 60.38 17.41 31.90
N ALA A 509 59.23 16.89 32.31
CA ALA A 509 58.08 17.74 32.67
C ALA A 509 58.38 18.64 33.87
N GLU A 510 59.09 18.14 34.89
CA GLU A 510 59.56 18.93 36.03
C GLU A 510 60.60 19.98 35.62
N SER A 511 61.52 19.65 34.70
CA SER A 511 62.53 20.62 34.23
C SER A 511 61.94 21.75 33.41
N ASP A 512 60.84 21.49 32.72
CA ASP A 512 60.14 22.45 31.86
C ASP A 512 59.06 23.25 32.62
N ASP A 513 59.01 23.12 33.96
CA ASP A 513 58.10 23.84 34.87
C ASP A 513 56.60 23.57 34.59
N ILE A 514 56.27 22.33 34.19
CA ILE A 514 54.88 21.88 34.02
C ILE A 514 54.16 21.84 35.37
N SER A 515 52.85 22.15 35.36
CA SER A 515 52.08 22.24 36.59
C SER A 515 52.04 20.90 37.35
N ALA A 516 52.07 20.95 38.69
CA ALA A 516 52.04 19.75 39.53
C ALA A 516 50.78 18.88 39.29
N GLU A 517 49.67 19.51 38.90
CA GLU A 517 48.43 18.81 38.55
C GLU A 517 48.53 18.06 37.22
N ASP A 518 49.14 18.68 36.21
CA ASP A 518 49.39 18.07 34.91
C ASP A 518 50.43 16.93 35.02
N ILE A 519 51.46 17.11 35.86
CA ILE A 519 52.42 16.04 36.21
C ILE A 519 51.72 14.89 36.94
N GLU A 520 50.80 15.16 37.87
CA GLU A 520 50.00 14.13 38.56
C GLU A 520 49.21 13.28 37.55
N ILE A 521 48.60 13.90 36.53
CA ILE A 521 47.90 13.18 35.46
C ILE A 521 48.88 12.37 34.61
N GLY A 522 50.03 12.93 34.25
CA GLY A 522 51.09 12.23 33.53
C GLY A 522 51.65 11.04 34.31
N MET A 523 51.81 11.14 35.62
CA MET A 523 52.25 10.03 36.47
C MET A 523 51.27 8.85 36.45
N LEU A 524 49.96 9.11 36.40
CA LEU A 524 48.95 8.06 36.25
C LEU A 524 49.11 7.28 34.92
N ILE A 525 49.68 7.90 33.88
CA ILE A 525 50.00 7.21 32.61
C ILE A 525 51.03 6.09 32.86
N ASN A 526 52.03 6.34 33.71
CA ASN A 526 53.04 5.35 34.07
C ASN A 526 52.48 4.20 34.89
N ASP A 527 51.47 4.44 35.74
CA ASP A 527 50.82 3.40 36.53
C ASP A 527 50.11 2.35 35.66
N PHE A 528 49.67 2.72 34.45
CA PHE A 528 49.09 1.77 33.48
C PHE A 528 50.11 0.78 32.93
N ASN A 529 51.39 1.14 32.87
CA ASN A 529 52.47 0.31 32.36
C ASN A 529 53.16 -0.53 33.44
N ALA A 530 52.65 -0.55 34.68
CA ALA A 530 53.30 -1.25 35.79
C ALA A 530 53.47 -2.77 35.59
N GLU A 531 52.93 -3.38 34.52
CA GLU A 531 53.26 -4.75 34.09
C GLU A 531 54.60 -4.85 33.33
N ASN A 532 55.05 -3.79 32.64
CA ASN A 532 56.28 -3.79 31.81
C ASN A 532 57.57 -3.56 32.63
N ASN A 533 57.48 -2.96 33.81
CA ASN A 533 58.63 -2.52 34.63
C ASN A 533 58.88 -3.37 35.89
N VAL A 534 58.33 -4.58 35.99
CA VAL A 534 58.65 -5.51 37.09
C VAL A 534 59.88 -6.34 36.70
N PRO A 535 61.03 -6.19 37.38
CA PRO A 535 62.15 -7.11 37.18
C PRO A 535 61.68 -8.54 37.47
N MET A 536 61.99 -9.48 36.58
CA MET A 536 61.87 -10.92 36.85
C MET A 536 62.91 -11.34 37.90
N ASP A 537 62.78 -10.86 39.12
CA ASP A 537 63.51 -11.37 40.29
C ASP A 537 62.63 -11.21 41.53
N GLU A 538 62.76 -12.19 42.43
CA GLU A 538 62.10 -12.38 43.71
C GLU A 538 60.65 -12.88 43.72
N SER A 539 60.50 -14.06 44.36
CA SER A 539 59.30 -14.88 44.52
C SER A 539 58.06 -14.21 45.16
N ASN A 540 58.14 -12.95 45.58
CA ASN A 540 57.03 -12.22 46.20
C ASN A 540 56.19 -11.41 45.20
N THR A 541 56.73 -11.07 44.03
CA THR A 541 56.07 -10.26 42.99
C THR A 541 55.09 -11.08 42.14
N VAL A 542 55.33 -12.39 42.01
CA VAL A 542 54.44 -13.35 41.30
C VAL A 542 53.04 -13.45 41.96
N LYS A 543 52.92 -13.16 43.27
CA LYS A 543 51.61 -13.13 43.94
C LYS A 543 50.78 -11.88 43.65
N SER A 544 51.38 -10.73 43.35
CA SER A 544 50.61 -9.50 43.02
C SER A 544 50.15 -9.49 41.56
N LEU A 545 50.96 -10.01 40.62
CA LEU A 545 50.61 -10.16 39.20
C LEU A 545 49.41 -11.09 38.92
N SER A 546 49.04 -11.94 39.88
CA SER A 546 47.85 -12.81 39.78
C SER A 546 46.52 -12.10 40.08
N ARG A 547 46.54 -10.84 40.56
CA ARG A 547 45.33 -10.09 40.98
C ARG A 547 44.94 -8.92 40.07
N GLY A 548 45.64 -8.71 38.96
CA GLY A 548 45.42 -7.55 38.10
C GLY A 548 45.90 -6.23 38.71
N ILE A 549 46.19 -5.25 37.87
CA ILE A 549 46.59 -3.90 38.29
C ILE A 549 45.32 -3.06 38.38
N LYS A 550 44.97 -2.65 39.60
CA LYS A 550 43.87 -1.70 39.82
C LYS A 550 44.35 -0.28 39.58
N VAL A 551 43.82 0.35 38.55
CA VAL A 551 44.03 1.78 38.29
C VAL A 551 42.90 2.60 38.90
N TRP A 552 41.65 2.24 38.59
CA TRP A 552 40.48 2.94 39.08
C TRP A 552 39.32 1.99 39.30
N GLY A 553 38.51 2.27 40.33
CA GLY A 553 37.29 1.51 40.60
C GLY A 553 37.47 0.00 40.70
N ASN A 554 36.49 -0.72 40.15
CA ASN A 554 36.41 -2.17 40.12
C ASN A 554 36.79 -2.78 38.76
N TRP A 555 36.93 -1.96 37.71
CA TRP A 555 37.04 -2.39 36.32
C TRP A 555 38.18 -1.72 35.53
N CYS A 556 38.80 -0.63 36.01
CA CYS A 556 39.89 -0.02 35.26
C CYS A 556 41.24 -0.63 35.63
N GLY A 557 41.81 -1.38 34.69
CA GLY A 557 43.25 -1.71 34.66
C GLY A 557 43.57 -3.11 34.12
N PRO A 558 44.83 -3.38 33.74
CA PRO A 558 45.22 -4.65 33.15
C PRO A 558 44.90 -5.85 34.07
N LYS A 559 44.13 -6.81 33.54
CA LYS A 559 43.67 -8.03 34.25
C LYS A 559 42.89 -7.73 35.55
N HIS A 560 42.33 -6.54 35.68
CA HIS A 560 41.56 -6.08 36.84
C HIS A 560 40.11 -5.82 36.41
N GLY A 561 39.17 -6.61 36.91
CA GLY A 561 37.76 -6.45 36.56
C GLY A 561 36.82 -7.33 37.37
N GLY A 562 35.71 -6.77 37.83
CA GLY A 562 34.62 -7.53 38.45
C GLY A 562 33.79 -6.75 39.46
N GLY A 563 32.48 -7.08 39.54
CA GLY A 563 31.55 -6.45 40.47
C GLY A 563 30.76 -5.28 39.85
N LYS A 564 30.10 -4.48 40.70
CA LYS A 564 29.29 -3.33 40.23
C LYS A 564 30.20 -2.13 39.97
N PRO A 565 30.09 -1.44 38.82
CA PRO A 565 30.79 -0.18 38.59
C PRO A 565 30.50 0.84 39.69
N VAL A 566 31.53 1.56 40.16
CA VAL A 566 31.42 2.52 41.27
C VAL A 566 31.16 3.96 40.81
N ASP A 567 31.53 4.32 39.58
CA ASP A 567 31.32 5.63 38.95
C ASP A 567 31.33 5.55 37.41
N LYS A 568 31.41 6.71 36.72
CA LYS A 568 31.29 6.79 35.26
C LYS A 568 32.54 6.28 34.55
N LEU A 569 33.73 6.59 35.07
CA LEU A 569 34.98 6.02 34.55
C LEU A 569 34.98 4.50 34.71
N ASP A 570 34.60 4.00 35.89
CA ASP A 570 34.55 2.56 36.16
C ASP A 570 33.53 1.82 35.27
N ALA A 571 32.41 2.47 34.95
CA ALA A 571 31.43 1.93 34.00
C ALA A 571 31.98 1.87 32.56
N ALA A 572 32.72 2.91 32.13
CA ALA A 572 33.37 2.92 30.83
C ALA A 572 34.44 1.82 30.71
N CYS A 573 35.23 1.59 31.77
CA CYS A 573 36.19 0.48 31.81
C CYS A 573 35.52 -0.90 31.79
N LYS A 574 34.37 -1.06 32.47
CA LYS A 574 33.59 -2.32 32.37
C LYS A 574 33.17 -2.62 30.93
N GLU A 575 32.69 -1.62 30.20
CA GLU A 575 32.31 -1.79 28.80
C GLU A 575 33.51 -2.15 27.92
N HIS A 576 34.66 -1.50 28.17
CA HIS A 576 35.93 -1.81 27.51
C HIS A 576 36.36 -3.27 27.73
N ASP A 577 36.33 -3.75 28.98
CA ASP A 577 36.62 -5.13 29.33
C ASP A 577 35.70 -6.12 28.62
N LEU A 578 34.40 -5.83 28.55
CA LEU A 578 33.43 -6.65 27.82
C LEU A 578 33.69 -6.64 26.31
N CYS A 579 34.15 -5.51 25.76
CA CYS A 579 34.55 -5.39 24.37
C CYS A 579 35.78 -6.26 24.08
N TYR A 580 36.83 -6.17 24.90
CA TYR A 580 38.00 -7.04 24.82
C TYR A 580 37.67 -8.52 25.00
N GLY A 581 36.69 -8.87 25.85
CA GLY A 581 36.20 -10.25 25.97
C GLY A 581 35.65 -10.81 24.66
N LYS A 582 35.14 -9.96 23.76
CA LYS A 582 34.61 -10.33 22.44
C LYS A 582 35.64 -10.24 21.32
N ARG A 583 36.48 -9.19 21.32
CA ARG A 583 37.41 -8.84 20.23
C ARG A 583 38.87 -9.19 20.50
N THR A 584 39.18 -9.68 21.70
CA THR A 584 40.52 -9.90 22.27
C THR A 584 41.28 -8.59 22.57
N TYR A 585 42.35 -8.69 23.37
CA TYR A 585 43.19 -7.56 23.78
C TYR A 585 43.78 -6.78 22.61
N PHE A 586 43.95 -5.46 22.82
CA PHE A 586 44.49 -4.49 21.87
C PHE A 586 43.61 -4.27 20.63
N ALA A 587 42.30 -4.50 20.72
CA ALA A 587 41.40 -4.11 19.63
C ALA A 587 41.22 -2.59 19.61
N CYS A 588 41.71 -1.91 18.56
CA CYS A 588 41.62 -0.44 18.46
C CYS A 588 40.16 0.05 18.59
N SER A 589 39.21 -0.74 18.08
CA SER A 589 37.78 -0.46 18.16
C SER A 589 37.29 -0.33 19.61
N CYS A 590 37.76 -1.17 20.53
CA CYS A 590 37.45 -1.09 21.95
C CYS A 590 38.13 0.11 22.61
N ASP A 591 39.39 0.37 22.29
CA ASP A 591 40.17 1.48 22.89
C ASP A 591 39.57 2.84 22.52
N ILE A 592 39.20 3.00 21.25
CA ILE A 592 38.48 4.17 20.73
C ILE A 592 37.13 4.34 21.46
N GLN A 593 36.40 3.23 21.69
CA GLN A 593 35.14 3.25 22.42
C GLN A 593 35.33 3.76 23.86
N LEU A 594 36.33 3.27 24.58
CA LEU A 594 36.65 3.72 25.93
C LEU A 594 36.94 5.23 25.97
N VAL A 595 37.80 5.71 25.06
CA VAL A 595 38.16 7.13 24.97
C VAL A 595 36.93 8.01 24.72
N LYS A 596 36.08 7.63 23.76
CA LYS A 596 34.84 8.37 23.45
C LYS A 596 33.86 8.38 24.63
N ASN A 597 33.69 7.25 25.31
CA ASN A 597 32.84 7.14 26.49
C ASN A 597 33.30 8.07 27.62
N ILE A 598 34.61 8.13 27.87
CA ILE A 598 35.19 9.02 28.88
C ILE A 598 34.94 10.48 28.50
N LYS A 599 35.30 10.89 27.28
CA LYS A 599 35.11 12.26 26.78
C LYS A 599 33.67 12.75 27.02
N ARG A 600 32.68 11.97 26.59
CA ARG A 600 31.25 12.28 26.72
C ARG A 600 30.76 12.41 28.17
N ASN A 601 31.35 11.67 29.10
CA ASN A 601 30.89 11.64 30.49
C ASN A 601 31.76 12.46 31.44
N SER A 602 32.88 13.01 30.98
CA SER A 602 33.86 13.65 31.88
C SER A 602 33.32 14.89 32.59
N SER A 603 32.36 15.61 32.01
CA SER A 603 31.63 16.70 32.68
C SER A 603 30.78 16.22 33.87
N LYS A 604 30.43 14.94 33.90
CA LYS A 604 29.66 14.28 34.98
C LYS A 604 30.56 13.59 36.01
N MET A 605 31.88 13.58 35.80
CA MET A 605 32.85 12.93 36.68
C MET A 605 33.25 13.85 37.83
N LYS A 606 33.56 13.26 38.99
CA LYS A 606 34.15 14.03 40.10
C LYS A 606 35.59 14.42 39.75
N PRO A 607 36.18 15.48 40.34
CA PRO A 607 37.52 15.94 39.96
C PRO A 607 38.62 14.85 39.95
N LYS A 608 38.67 13.98 40.96
CA LYS A 608 39.64 12.87 41.02
C LYS A 608 39.39 11.78 39.97
N GLU A 609 38.12 11.47 39.73
CA GLU A 609 37.70 10.52 38.69
C GLU A 609 38.07 11.06 37.31
N LYS A 610 37.83 12.35 37.09
CA LYS A 610 38.11 13.05 35.83
C LYS A 610 39.61 13.05 35.50
N LYS A 611 40.49 13.32 36.47
CA LYS A 611 41.95 13.21 36.31
C LYS A 611 42.38 11.81 35.87
N ALA A 612 41.87 10.77 36.56
CA ALA A 612 42.15 9.39 36.19
C ALA A 612 41.62 9.06 34.78
N ALA A 613 40.43 9.56 34.44
CA ALA A 613 39.83 9.36 33.14
C ALA A 613 40.65 10.03 32.02
N PHE A 614 41.16 11.23 32.27
CA PHE A 614 42.02 11.94 31.33
C PHE A 614 43.35 11.21 31.12
N ALA A 615 43.96 10.68 32.19
CA ALA A 615 45.13 9.83 32.08
C ALA A 615 44.85 8.57 31.23
N VAL A 616 43.71 7.90 31.44
CA VAL A 616 43.27 6.77 30.61
C VAL A 616 43.17 7.19 29.15
N VAL A 617 42.53 8.32 28.86
CA VAL A 617 42.37 8.83 27.49
C VAL A 617 43.73 9.05 26.83
N LEU A 618 44.63 9.79 27.48
CA LEU A 618 45.97 10.07 26.96
C LEU A 618 46.79 8.79 26.75
N TRP A 619 46.68 7.82 27.66
CA TRP A 619 47.35 6.52 27.52
C TRP A 619 46.86 5.79 26.27
N PHE A 620 45.55 5.63 26.08
CA PHE A 620 45.00 4.92 24.92
C PHE A 620 45.18 5.67 23.60
N GLN A 621 45.18 7.00 23.61
CA GLN A 621 45.48 7.81 22.41
C GLN A 621 46.92 7.63 21.92
N ASN A 622 47.85 7.31 22.83
CA ASN A 622 49.27 7.16 22.53
C ASN A 622 49.73 5.69 22.49
N SER A 623 48.85 4.73 22.82
CA SER A 623 49.15 3.30 22.87
C SER A 623 49.07 2.61 21.51
N LEU A 624 49.80 1.50 21.35
CA LEU A 624 49.64 0.58 20.22
C LEU A 624 48.38 -0.26 20.37
N CYS A 625 47.57 -0.29 19.33
CA CYS A 625 46.42 -1.17 19.19
C CYS A 625 46.42 -1.78 17.78
N ASN A 626 45.69 -2.89 17.61
CA ASN A 626 45.51 -3.59 16.35
C ASN A 626 44.18 -3.16 15.69
N PRO A 627 44.21 -2.52 14.51
CA PRO A 627 43.01 -2.03 13.83
C PRO A 627 42.19 -3.14 13.16
N PHE A 628 42.69 -4.37 13.11
CA PHE A 628 42.05 -5.52 12.46
C PHE A 628 41.35 -6.48 13.44
N LYS A 629 41.23 -6.09 14.72
CA LYS A 629 40.59 -6.88 15.78
C LYS A 629 39.20 -6.37 16.15
#